data_AF-A0A3S2D1P2-F1
#
_entry.id   AF-A0A3S2D1P2-F1
#
_cell.length_a   1.000
_cell.length_b   1.000
_cell.length_c   1.000
_cell.angle_alpha   90.00
_cell.angle_beta   90.00
_cell.angle_gamma   90.00
#
_symmetry.space_group_name_H-M   'P 1'
#
loop_
_entity.id
_entity.type
_entity.pdbx_description
1 polymer ?
#
loop_
_entity_poly.entity_id
_entity_poly.type
_entity_poly.pdbx_seq_one_letter_code
_entity_poly.pdbx_strand_id
1 'polypeptide(L)'
;VGPVISVKFSGVVGEGKSGIYKVAVDGVPDTLMIRVQTGPAINGTELRDATGKITFGQFTNQIEYQDAGSALNNEMKKEVLAKLDTNALTGKTISVVGAFKLVNPKSWLVTPVSLEVK
;
A
#
# COMPACT_ATOMS: atom_id res chain seq x y z
N VAL A 1 -10.63 -6.74 -13.89
CA VAL A 1 -9.85 -6.08 -12.80
C VAL A 1 -9.74 -7.08 -11.66
N GLY A 2 -8.54 -7.36 -11.15
CA GLY A 2 -8.38 -8.27 -10.00
C GLY A 2 -8.96 -7.67 -8.72
N PRO A 3 -9.39 -8.48 -7.74
CA PRO A 3 -9.98 -7.97 -6.50
C PRO A 3 -8.96 -7.12 -5.73
N VAL A 4 -9.46 -6.12 -5.01
CA VAL A 4 -8.68 -5.34 -4.05
C VAL A 4 -8.95 -5.91 -2.66
N ILE A 5 -7.89 -6.21 -1.93
CA ILE A 5 -7.94 -6.92 -0.66
C ILE A 5 -7.29 -6.05 0.42
N SER A 6 -8.03 -5.80 1.49
CA SER A 6 -7.53 -5.13 2.69
C SER A 6 -6.77 -6.10 3.57
N VAL A 7 -5.65 -5.67 4.12
CA VAL A 7 -4.75 -6.50 4.94
C VAL A 7 -4.31 -5.76 6.19
N LYS A 8 -4.02 -6.52 7.24
CA LYS A 8 -3.33 -6.07 8.45
C LYS A 8 -2.24 -7.07 8.80
N PHE A 9 -1.01 -6.61 9.00
CA PHE A 9 0.11 -7.47 9.40
C PHE A 9 1.16 -6.68 10.18
N SER A 10 2.04 -7.41 10.86
CA SER A 10 3.27 -6.87 11.43
C SER A 10 4.45 -7.69 10.91
N GLY A 11 5.59 -7.05 10.71
CA GLY A 11 6.76 -7.74 10.18
C GLY A 11 8.01 -6.89 10.18
N VAL A 12 9.14 -7.54 9.88
CA VAL A 12 10.45 -6.89 9.81
C VAL A 12 10.68 -6.39 8.39
N VAL A 13 11.05 -5.12 8.27
CA VAL A 13 11.35 -4.50 6.98
C VAL A 13 12.69 -5.02 6.47
N GLY A 14 12.67 -5.63 5.30
CA GLY A 14 13.87 -6.10 4.60
C GLY A 14 14.42 -5.04 3.63
N GLU A 15 15.07 -5.52 2.57
CA GLU A 15 15.57 -4.66 1.51
C GLU A 15 14.45 -3.87 0.81
N GLY A 16 14.75 -2.62 0.50
CA GLY A 16 13.88 -1.76 -0.28
C GLY A 16 14.59 -1.07 -1.43
N LYS A 17 13.82 -0.77 -2.48
CA LYS A 17 14.28 0.01 -3.64
C LYS A 17 13.19 0.99 -4.02
N SER A 18 13.56 2.25 -4.21
CA SER A 18 12.64 3.33 -4.63
C SER A 18 11.39 3.42 -3.73
N GLY A 19 11.62 3.35 -2.40
CA GLY A 19 10.58 3.36 -1.37
C GLY A 19 9.53 2.26 -1.51
N ILE A 20 9.91 1.10 -2.05
CA ILE A 20 9.16 -0.14 -1.93
C ILE A 20 10.01 -1.11 -1.12
N TYR A 21 9.50 -1.55 0.03
CA TYR A 21 10.22 -2.43 0.93
C TYR A 21 9.57 -3.81 0.98
N LYS A 22 10.39 -4.86 1.00
CA LYS A 22 9.92 -6.21 1.38
C LYS A 22 9.65 -6.24 2.89
N VAL A 23 8.63 -6.97 3.31
CA VAL A 23 8.34 -7.17 4.73
C VAL A 23 8.24 -8.66 5.03
N ALA A 24 9.08 -9.13 5.93
CA ALA A 24 9.02 -10.49 6.45
C ALA A 24 7.95 -10.54 7.54
N VAL A 25 6.86 -11.27 7.29
CA VAL A 25 5.73 -11.42 8.20
C VAL A 25 5.77 -12.83 8.78
N ASP A 26 5.71 -12.95 10.10
CA ASP A 26 5.74 -14.26 10.76
C ASP A 26 4.56 -15.14 10.32
N GLY A 27 4.82 -16.43 10.14
CA GLY A 27 3.85 -17.40 9.63
C GLY A 27 3.51 -17.28 8.13
N VAL A 28 4.09 -16.32 7.39
CA VAL A 28 3.95 -16.22 5.93
C VAL A 28 5.12 -16.96 5.27
N PRO A 29 4.87 -17.91 4.35
CA PRO A 29 5.95 -18.62 3.67
C PRO A 29 6.74 -17.70 2.74
N ASP A 30 8.05 -17.92 2.64
CA ASP A 30 8.97 -17.14 1.78
C ASP A 30 8.60 -17.16 0.28
N THR A 31 7.74 -18.09 -0.13
CA THR A 31 7.20 -18.16 -1.50
C THR A 31 6.20 -17.04 -1.80
N LEU A 32 5.70 -16.33 -0.78
CA LEU A 32 4.85 -15.16 -0.90
C LEU A 32 5.63 -13.88 -0.56
N MET A 33 5.84 -13.04 -1.56
CA MET A 33 6.53 -11.76 -1.38
C MET A 33 5.55 -10.64 -1.00
N ILE A 34 5.59 -10.19 0.25
CA ILE A 34 4.84 -9.01 0.71
C ILE A 34 5.73 -7.77 0.59
N ARG A 35 5.23 -6.75 -0.10
CA ARG A 35 5.90 -5.46 -0.27
C ARG A 35 4.99 -4.32 0.15
N VAL A 36 5.57 -3.24 0.68
CA VAL A 36 4.84 -2.04 1.08
C VAL A 36 5.38 -0.83 0.31
N GLN A 37 4.47 -0.01 -0.23
CA GLN A 37 4.82 1.28 -0.86
C GLN A 37 4.94 2.38 0.19
N THR A 38 6.10 3.02 0.28
CA THR A 38 6.42 4.11 1.21
C THR A 38 6.98 5.36 0.50
N GLY A 39 6.83 5.49 -0.83
CA GLY A 39 7.11 6.72 -1.59
C GLY A 39 8.33 6.64 -2.52
N PRO A 40 8.79 7.75 -3.15
CA PRO A 40 8.11 9.05 -3.24
C PRO A 40 6.84 9.01 -4.11
N ALA A 41 6.73 8.03 -5.02
CA ALA A 41 5.54 7.80 -5.83
C ALA A 41 4.72 6.64 -5.25
N ILE A 42 3.41 6.84 -5.14
CA ILE A 42 2.44 5.80 -4.79
C ILE A 42 1.60 5.58 -6.02
N ASN A 43 1.57 4.35 -6.51
CA ASN A 43 0.93 4.01 -7.76
C ASN A 43 -0.32 3.17 -7.50
N GLY A 44 -1.29 3.30 -8.38
CA GLY A 44 -2.49 2.47 -8.36
C GLY A 44 -3.69 3.16 -7.72
N THR A 45 -4.76 2.39 -7.57
CA THR A 45 -6.11 2.83 -7.20
C THR A 45 -6.66 2.03 -6.03
N GLU A 46 -5.80 1.30 -5.33
CA GLU A 46 -6.14 0.35 -4.27
C GLU A 46 -6.94 1.05 -3.17
N LEU A 47 -6.55 2.25 -2.75
CA LEU A 47 -7.25 2.97 -1.68
C LEU A 47 -8.66 3.42 -2.08
N ARG A 48 -8.84 3.83 -3.34
CA ARG A 48 -10.15 4.18 -3.91
C ARG A 48 -11.06 2.95 -3.94
N ASP A 49 -10.50 1.84 -4.44
CA ASP A 49 -11.23 0.63 -4.76
C ASP A 49 -11.51 -0.24 -3.52
N ALA A 50 -10.67 -0.19 -2.48
CA ALA A 50 -10.69 -1.11 -1.33
C ALA A 50 -12.00 -1.15 -0.54
N THR A 51 -12.75 -0.05 -0.51
CA THR A 51 -14.01 0.03 0.24
C THR A 51 -15.24 -0.33 -0.59
N GLY A 52 -15.12 -0.35 -1.92
CA GLY A 52 -16.26 -0.48 -2.85
C GLY A 52 -17.23 0.71 -2.84
N LYS A 53 -16.96 1.79 -2.09
CA LYS A 53 -17.87 2.94 -1.94
C LYS A 53 -17.71 3.98 -3.05
N ILE A 54 -16.50 4.09 -3.61
CA ILE A 54 -16.20 5.01 -4.70
C ILE A 54 -16.32 4.25 -6.00
N THR A 55 -17.31 4.60 -6.82
CA THR A 55 -17.62 3.87 -8.06
C THR A 55 -17.63 4.83 -9.25
N PHE A 56 -17.37 4.30 -10.44
CA PHE A 56 -17.29 5.11 -11.66
C PHE A 56 -18.54 5.97 -11.91
N GLY A 57 -19.74 5.47 -11.55
CA GLY A 57 -21.00 6.21 -11.74
C GLY A 57 -21.13 7.50 -10.93
N GLN A 58 -20.19 7.79 -10.03
CA GLN A 58 -20.11 9.05 -9.28
C GLN A 58 -19.30 10.14 -10.02
N PHE A 59 -18.73 9.83 -11.18
CA PHE A 59 -17.83 10.72 -11.94
C PHE A 59 -18.31 10.85 -13.39
N THR A 60 -17.93 11.94 -14.05
CA THR A 60 -18.39 12.20 -15.43
C THR A 60 -17.56 11.48 -16.47
N ASN A 61 -16.30 11.17 -16.14
CA ASN A 61 -15.35 10.57 -17.07
C ASN A 61 -14.23 9.79 -16.35
N GLN A 62 -13.44 9.06 -17.14
CA GLN A 62 -12.36 8.21 -16.64
C GLN A 62 -11.22 9.00 -15.97
N ILE A 63 -10.96 10.24 -16.41
CA ILE A 63 -9.87 11.08 -15.88
C ILE A 63 -10.21 11.47 -14.44
N GLU A 64 -11.42 12.01 -14.20
CA GLU A 64 -11.89 12.36 -12.85
C GLU A 64 -11.86 11.16 -11.90
N TYR A 65 -12.26 9.98 -12.38
CA TYR A 65 -12.24 8.76 -11.58
C TYR A 65 -10.80 8.34 -11.20
N GLN A 66 -9.83 8.53 -12.10
CA GLN A 66 -8.41 8.30 -11.77
C GLN A 66 -7.86 9.37 -10.83
N ASP A 67 -8.24 10.63 -11.02
CA ASP A 67 -7.84 11.74 -10.16
C ASP A 67 -8.28 11.53 -8.71
N ALA A 68 -9.47 10.96 -8.49
CA ALA A 68 -9.91 10.54 -7.16
C ALA A 68 -8.97 9.50 -6.51
N GLY A 69 -8.45 8.55 -7.30
CA GLY A 69 -7.44 7.59 -6.83
C GLY A 69 -6.12 8.26 -6.47
N SER A 70 -5.63 9.15 -7.34
CA SER A 70 -4.43 9.94 -7.10
C SER A 70 -4.55 10.83 -5.87
N ALA A 71 -5.71 11.48 -5.67
CA ALA A 71 -5.98 12.32 -4.52
C ALA A 71 -5.92 11.53 -3.20
N LEU A 72 -6.50 10.33 -3.16
CA LEU A 72 -6.43 9.45 -1.98
C LEU A 72 -4.99 9.00 -1.68
N ASN A 73 -4.20 8.66 -2.70
CA ASN A 73 -2.79 8.33 -2.52
C ASN A 73 -2.00 9.54 -1.99
N ASN A 74 -2.27 10.73 -2.50
CA ASN A 74 -1.62 11.97 -2.04
C ASN A 74 -1.99 12.29 -0.59
N GLU A 75 -3.24 12.09 -0.20
CA GLU A 75 -3.68 12.34 1.17
C GLU A 75 -3.07 11.31 2.15
N MET A 76 -3.06 10.04 1.77
CA MET A 76 -2.36 9.00 2.51
C MET A 76 -0.88 9.33 2.71
N LYS A 77 -0.18 9.83 1.69
CA LYS A 77 1.23 10.24 1.83
C LYS A 77 1.40 11.31 2.91
N LYS A 78 0.53 12.31 2.97
CA LYS A 78 0.60 13.37 4.00
C LYS A 78 0.29 12.83 5.39
N GLU A 79 -0.77 12.02 5.50
CA GLU A 79 -1.27 11.58 6.80
C GLU A 79 -0.50 10.40 7.40
N VAL A 80 0.09 9.54 6.57
CA VAL A 80 0.77 8.32 7.01
C VAL A 80 2.27 8.45 6.82
N LEU A 81 2.72 8.71 5.59
CA LEU A 81 4.14 8.60 5.25
C LEU A 81 4.97 9.83 5.65
N ALA A 82 4.40 11.04 5.64
CA ALA A 82 5.13 12.26 6.01
C ALA A 82 5.54 12.31 7.49
N LYS A 83 4.95 11.45 8.33
CA LYS A 83 5.26 11.32 9.76
C LYS A 83 6.44 10.38 10.01
N LEU A 84 7.00 9.76 8.97
CA LEU A 84 8.00 8.69 9.06
C LEU A 84 9.27 9.05 8.28
N ASP A 85 10.43 8.65 8.79
CA ASP A 85 11.62 8.54 7.96
C ASP A 85 11.56 7.25 7.14
N THR A 86 10.95 7.35 5.96
CA THR A 86 10.73 6.20 5.07
C THR A 86 12.03 5.63 4.50
N ASN A 87 13.16 6.34 4.59
CA ASN A 87 14.46 5.85 4.13
C ASN A 87 15.16 4.98 5.19
N ALA A 88 14.79 5.15 6.46
CA ALA A 88 15.37 4.43 7.60
C ALA A 88 14.41 3.36 8.15
N LEU A 89 13.78 2.59 7.27
CA LEU A 89 12.85 1.52 7.67
C LEU A 89 13.50 0.15 7.74
N THR A 90 14.53 -0.14 6.94
CA THR A 90 15.21 -1.45 6.90
C THR A 90 15.65 -1.90 8.30
N GLY A 91 15.34 -3.15 8.63
CA GLY A 91 15.64 -3.76 9.94
C GLY A 91 14.63 -3.42 11.04
N LYS A 92 13.74 -2.44 10.84
CA LYS A 92 12.71 -2.10 11.84
C LYS A 92 11.53 -3.04 11.77
N THR A 93 10.86 -3.21 12.91
CA THR A 93 9.56 -3.88 12.94
C THR A 93 8.47 -2.86 12.68
N ILE A 94 7.56 -3.16 11.76
CA ILE A 94 6.42 -2.30 11.46
C ILE A 94 5.09 -3.01 11.68
N SER A 95 4.04 -2.24 11.91
CA SER A 95 2.64 -2.69 11.81
C SER A 95 1.97 -1.93 10.66
N VAL A 96 1.30 -2.66 9.78
CA VAL A 96 0.70 -2.11 8.55
C VAL A 96 -0.77 -2.46 8.51
N VAL A 97 -1.59 -1.47 8.17
CA VAL A 97 -2.94 -1.66 7.62
C VAL A 97 -2.95 -1.05 6.24
N GLY A 98 -3.44 -1.76 5.24
CA GLY A 98 -3.42 -1.28 3.86
C GLY A 98 -4.26 -2.12 2.93
N ALA A 99 -4.15 -1.84 1.64
CA ALA A 99 -4.80 -2.60 0.59
C ALA A 99 -3.86 -2.91 -0.56
N PHE A 100 -4.09 -4.01 -1.26
CA PHE A 100 -3.40 -4.35 -2.50
C PHE A 100 -4.37 -4.88 -3.55
N LYS A 101 -4.00 -4.75 -4.82
CA LYS A 101 -4.71 -5.38 -5.94
C LYS A 101 -4.09 -6.75 -6.23
N LEU A 102 -4.90 -7.79 -6.26
CA LEU A 102 -4.44 -9.16 -6.56
C LEU A 102 -4.13 -9.31 -8.06
N VAL A 103 -2.93 -8.89 -8.46
CA VAL A 103 -2.39 -9.06 -9.81
C VAL A 103 -1.51 -10.31 -9.90
N ASN A 104 -0.67 -10.54 -8.87
CA ASN A 104 0.17 -11.72 -8.76
C ASN A 104 -0.08 -12.40 -7.41
N PRO A 105 -0.56 -13.65 -7.37
CA PRO A 105 -0.84 -14.35 -6.11
C PRO A 105 0.43 -14.60 -5.26
N LYS A 106 1.62 -14.55 -5.86
CA LYS A 106 2.92 -14.72 -5.16
C LYS A 106 3.60 -13.40 -4.80
N SER A 107 3.03 -12.25 -5.18
CA SER A 107 3.63 -10.95 -4.84
C SER A 107 2.57 -9.88 -4.62
N TRP A 108 2.46 -9.43 -3.37
CA TRP A 108 1.54 -8.39 -2.97
C TRP A 108 2.28 -7.07 -2.85
N LEU A 109 1.68 -6.01 -3.38
CA LEU A 109 2.17 -4.64 -3.25
C LEU A 109 1.12 -3.82 -2.51
N VAL A 110 1.36 -3.62 -1.22
CA VAL A 110 0.42 -3.02 -0.28
C VAL A 110 0.63 -1.51 -0.24
N THR A 111 -0.45 -0.77 -0.41
CA THR A 111 -0.53 0.67 -0.16
C THR A 111 -1.06 0.89 1.25
N PRO A 112 -0.26 1.43 2.18
CA PRO A 112 -0.65 1.53 3.59
C PRO A 112 -1.65 2.66 3.79
N VAL A 113 -2.64 2.47 4.68
CA VAL A 113 -3.46 3.54 5.28
C VAL A 113 -3.11 3.78 6.74
N SER A 114 -2.30 2.88 7.34
CA SER A 114 -1.60 3.08 8.60
C SER A 114 -0.27 2.32 8.54
N LEU A 115 0.78 2.95 9.05
CA LEU A 115 2.11 2.37 9.18
C LEU A 115 2.73 2.89 10.49
N GLU A 116 2.96 1.97 11.41
CA GLU A 116 3.58 2.25 12.70
C GLU A 116 4.93 1.55 12.77
N VAL A 117 5.96 2.28 13.21
CA VAL A 117 7.31 1.75 13.45
C VAL A 117 7.44 1.48 14.95
N LYS A 118 7.84 0.26 15.32
CA LYS A 118 8.09 -0.14 16.71
C LYS A 118 9.53 0.11 17.12
#